data_AF-A0AAW5MUY6-F1
#
_entry.id   AF-A0AAW5MUY6-F1
#
_cell.length_a   1.000
_cell.length_b   1.000
_cell.length_c   1.000
_cell.angle_alpha   90.00
_cell.angle_beta   90.00
_cell.angle_gamma   90.00
#
_symmetry.space_group_name_H-M   'P 1'
#
loop_
_entity.id
_entity.type
_entity.pdbx_description
1 polymer ?
#
loop_
_entity_poly.entity_id
_entity_poly.type
_entity_poly.pdbx_seq_one_letter_code
_entity_poly.pdbx_strand_id
1 'polypeptide(L)' 'MWALTADADFLALRGVGLVEQVFGRAVIIALPAHQQLLTLLCEEYENAPNSCRLALNLFDVLLRHGDKVQFDD' A
#
# COMPACT_ATOMS: atom_id res chain seq x y z
N MET A 1 -4.12 -10.60 -20.26
CA MET A 1 -4.04 -9.55 -19.24
C MET A 1 -3.31 -10.16 -18.06
N TRP A 2 -2.00 -9.93 -17.94
CA TRP A 2 -1.25 -10.39 -16.77
C TRP A 2 -1.41 -9.32 -15.69
N ALA A 3 -2.13 -9.64 -14.63
CA ALA A 3 -2.07 -8.85 -13.41
C ALA A 3 -0.66 -9.06 -12.85
N LEU A 4 0.26 -8.16 -13.19
CA LEU A 4 1.49 -8.01 -12.42
C LEU A 4 1.02 -7.78 -10.99
N THR A 5 1.36 -8.69 -10.10
CA THR A 5 1.11 -8.51 -8.68
C THR A 5 1.85 -7.23 -8.30
N ALA A 6 1.15 -6.23 -7.75
CA ALA A 6 1.80 -4.97 -7.38
C ALA A 6 2.89 -5.22 -6.32
N ASP A 7 2.97 -6.43 -5.74
CA ASP A 7 4.02 -6.92 -4.87
C ASP A 7 5.44 -6.68 -5.40
N ALA A 8 5.73 -6.95 -6.69
CA ALA A 8 7.10 -6.78 -7.22
C ALA A 8 7.46 -5.30 -7.42
N ASP A 9 6.53 -4.51 -7.93
CA ASP A 9 6.69 -3.07 -8.09
C ASP A 9 6.77 -2.38 -6.72
N PHE A 10 6.01 -2.87 -5.74
CA PHE A 10 6.03 -2.43 -4.36
C PHE A 10 7.40 -2.64 -3.72
N LEU A 11 8.00 -3.82 -3.88
CA LEU A 11 9.35 -4.10 -3.37
C LEU A 11 10.42 -3.22 -4.02
N ALA A 12 10.15 -2.67 -5.21
CA ALA A 12 11.01 -1.72 -5.89
C ALA A 12 10.71 -0.25 -5.56
N LEU A 13 9.61 0.05 -4.85
CA LEU A 13 9.27 1.42 -4.46
C LEU A 13 10.27 1.94 -3.44
N ARG A 14 10.69 3.19 -3.63
CA ARG A 14 11.58 3.91 -2.71
C ARG A 14 11.02 5.28 -2.42
N GLY A 15 11.22 5.75 -1.18
CA GLY A 15 10.88 7.11 -0.77
C GLY A 15 9.70 7.19 0.20
N VAL A 16 9.05 8.35 0.24
CA VAL A 16 8.01 8.66 1.22
C VAL A 16 6.64 8.66 0.56
N GLY A 17 5.72 7.86 1.11
CA GLY A 17 4.30 7.92 0.86
C GLY A 17 3.53 8.60 1.99
N LEU A 18 2.29 8.98 1.68
CA LEU A 18 1.34 9.54 2.63
C LEU A 18 0.09 8.66 2.68
N VAL A 19 -0.39 8.37 3.87
CA VAL A 19 -1.64 7.65 4.06
C VAL A 19 -2.80 8.55 3.67
N GLU A 20 -3.43 8.25 2.54
CA GLU A 20 -4.60 8.99 2.05
C GLU A 20 -5.87 8.50 2.72
N GLN A 21 -6.06 7.18 2.81
CA GLN A 21 -7.27 6.61 3.41
C GLN A 21 -6.95 5.30 4.11
N VAL A 22 -7.53 5.10 5.29
CA VAL A 22 -7.41 3.87 6.06
C VAL A 22 -8.79 3.23 6.15
N PHE A 23 -8.87 1.97 5.74
CA PHE A 23 -10.00 1.08 5.95
C PHE A 23 -9.60 0.03 6.99
N GLY A 24 -10.59 -0.67 7.58
CA GLY A 24 -10.31 -1.70 8.58
C GLY A 24 -9.33 -2.79 8.12
N ARG A 25 -9.22 -3.03 6.81
CA ARG A 25 -8.38 -4.10 6.23
C ARG A 25 -7.58 -3.70 4.98
N ALA A 26 -7.52 -2.41 4.70
CA ALA A 26 -6.79 -1.87 3.56
C ALA A 26 -6.34 -0.45 3.85
N VAL A 27 -5.27 -0.01 3.22
CA VAL A 27 -4.83 1.38 3.27
C VAL A 27 -4.44 1.86 1.88
N ILE A 28 -4.85 3.07 1.55
CA ILE A 28 -4.44 3.76 0.33
C ILE A 28 -3.30 4.71 0.70
N ILE A 29 -2.19 4.57 0.00
CA ILE A 29 -1.02 5.42 0.14
C ILE A 29 -0.84 6.22 -1.15
N ALA A 30 -0.80 7.54 -1.03
CA ALA A 30 -0.29 8.39 -2.09
C ALA A 30 1.23 8.34 -2.12
N LEU A 31 1.78 8.20 -3.32
CA LEU A 31 3.22 8.30 -3.60
C LEU A 31 3.44 9.55 -4.46
N PRO A 32 3.61 10.74 -3.86
CA PRO A 32 3.68 11.99 -4.61
C PRO A 32 4.80 12.02 -5.64
N ALA A 33 5.96 11.43 -5.31
CA ALA A 33 7.11 11.35 -6.19
C ALA A 33 6.84 10.57 -7.49
N HIS A 34 5.88 9.65 -7.46
CA HIS A 34 5.51 8.79 -8.59
C HIS A 34 4.13 9.13 -9.15
N GLN A 35 3.46 10.16 -8.61
CA GLN A 35 2.09 10.58 -8.98
C GLN A 35 1.10 9.41 -9.05
N GLN A 36 1.22 8.46 -8.11
CA GLN A 36 0.42 7.24 -8.10
C GLN A 36 -0.21 7.00 -6.73
N LEU A 37 -1.29 6.22 -6.73
CA LEU A 37 -1.92 5.68 -5.53
C LEU A 37 -1.63 4.19 -5.45
N LEU A 38 -1.25 3.74 -4.26
CA LEU A 38 -1.02 2.34 -3.95
C LEU A 38 -2.08 1.87 -2.97
N THR A 39 -2.69 0.73 -3.24
CA THR A 39 -3.58 0.07 -2.28
C THR A 39 -2.85 -1.09 -1.62
N LEU A 40 -2.70 -1.01 -0.30
CA LEU A 40 -2.18 -2.09 0.52
C LEU A 40 -3.34 -2.85 1.13
N LEU A 41 -3.32 -4.17 0.98
CA LEU A 41 -4.35 -5.07 1.50
C LEU A 41 -3.76 -5.98 2.58
N CYS A 42 -4.60 -6.36 3.55
CA CYS A 42 -4.26 -7.43 4.49
C CYS A 42 -4.04 -8.75 3.72
N GLU A 43 -3.23 -9.65 4.29
CA GLU A 43 -2.88 -10.96 3.71
C GLU A 43 -4.12 -11.80 3.30
N GLU A 44 -5.22 -11.67 4.05
CA GLU A 44 -6.46 -12.41 3.83
C GLU A 44 -7.28 -11.95 2.61
N TYR A 45 -6.94 -10.84 1.95
CA TYR A 45 -7.70 -10.32 0.80
C TYR A 45 -7.27 -10.91 -0.54
N GLU A 46 -8.24 -11.16 -1.43
CA GLU A 46 -7.95 -11.50 -2.83
C GLU A 46 -7.20 -10.38 -3.54
N ASN A 47 -6.17 -10.75 -4.30
CA ASN A 47 -5.26 -9.80 -4.94
C ASN A 47 -6.03 -9.05 -6.05
N ALA A 48 -6.13 -7.73 -5.94
CA ALA A 48 -6.72 -6.87 -6.96
C ALA A 48 -5.63 -6.24 -7.84
N PRO A 49 -5.94 -5.83 -9.09
CA PRO A 49 -5.03 -5.04 -9.90
C PRO A 49 -4.60 -3.77 -9.14
N ASN A 50 -3.31 -3.45 -9.14
CA ASN A 50 -2.71 -2.32 -8.39
C ASN A 50 -2.81 -2.43 -6.86
N SER A 51 -2.98 -3.65 -6.34
CA SER A 51 -2.91 -3.90 -4.90
C SER A 51 -1.69 -4.74 -4.55
N CYS A 52 -1.06 -4.40 -3.42
CA CYS A 52 0.04 -5.18 -2.84
C CYS A 52 -0.46 -5.78 -1.53
N ARG A 53 -0.17 -7.06 -1.31
CA ARG A 53 -0.45 -7.71 -0.02
C ARG A 53 0.72 -7.45 0.91
N LEU A 54 0.44 -6.89 2.07
CA LEU A 54 1.40 -6.87 3.17
C LEU A 54 0.91 -7.85 4.24
N ALA A 55 1.84 -8.53 4.88
CA ALA A 55 1.60 -9.37 6.06
C ALA A 55 1.27 -8.53 7.31
N LEU A 56 0.48 -7.46 7.15
CA LEU A 56 -0.01 -6.62 8.22
C LEU A 56 -1.50 -6.89 8.39
N ASN A 57 -1.86 -7.45 9.54
CA ASN A 57 -3.24 -7.88 9.80
C ASN A 57 -4.13 -6.74 10.33
N LEU A 58 -3.58 -5.56 10.65
CA LEU A 58 -4.29 -4.46 11.32
C LEU A 58 -3.78 -3.08 10.87
N PHE A 59 -4.29 -2.54 9.75
CA PHE A 59 -3.90 -1.20 9.29
C PHE A 59 -4.58 -0.07 10.05
N ASP A 60 -5.81 -0.27 10.53
CA ASP A 60 -6.62 0.74 11.23
C ASP A 60 -6.13 1.07 12.65
N VAL A 61 -5.36 0.17 13.26
CA VAL A 61 -4.69 0.41 14.54
C VAL A 61 -3.33 1.09 14.34
N LEU A 62 -2.66 0.83 13.22
CA LEU A 62 -1.27 1.20 12.99
C LEU A 62 -1.08 2.48 12.18
N LEU A 63 -2.03 2.83 11.33
CA LEU A 63 -1.94 3.97 10.40
C LEU A 63 -3.15 4.88 10.54
N ARG A 64 -2.90 6.18 10.34
CA ARG A 64 -3.91 7.23 10.31
C ARG A 64 -3.75 8.05 9.04
N HIS A 65 -4.84 8.67 8.61
CA HIS A 65 -4.79 9.64 7.53
C HIS A 65 -3.72 10.71 7.81
N GLY A 66 -2.86 10.98 6.82
CA GLY A 66 -1.76 11.92 6.90
C GLY A 66 -0.45 11.35 7.47
N ASP A 67 -0.45 10.10 7.94
CA ASP A 67 0.79 9.46 8.37
C ASP A 67 1.77 9.31 7.20
N LYS A 68 3.05 9.48 7.49
CA LYS A 68 4.13 9.24 6.54
C LYS A 68 4.54 7.78 6.59
N VAL A 69 4.61 7.15 5.43
CA VAL A 69 5.11 5.79 5.27
C VAL A 69 6.40 5.85 4.47
N GLN A 70 7.46 5.28 5.03
CA GLN A 70 8.76 5.20 4.39
C GLN A 70 8.88 3.84 3.69
N PHE A 71 9.31 3.86 2.43
CA PHE A 71 9.63 2.69 1.62
C PHE A 71 11.15 2.64 1.50
N ASP A 72 11.77 1.84 2.37
CA ASP A 72 13.22 1.60 2.39
C ASP A 72 13.57 0.29 1.66
N ASP A 73 14.86 0.09 1.39
CA ASP A 73 15.43 -1.14 0.79
C ASP A 73 15.34 -2.37 1.70
#